data_AF-A0A2E6CIS1-F1
#
_entry.id   AF-A0A2E6CIS1-F1
#
_cell.length_a   1.000
_cell.length_b   1.000
_cell.length_c   1.000
_cell.angle_alpha   90.00
_cell.angle_beta   90.00
_cell.angle_gamma   90.00
#
_symmetry.space_group_name_H-M   'P 1'
#
loop_
_entity.id
_entity.type
_entity.pdbx_description
1 polymer ?
#
loop_
_entity_poly.entity_id
_entity_poly.type
_entity_poly.pdbx_seq_one_letter_code
_entity_poly.pdbx_strand_id
1 'polypeptide(L)'
;KFFGENPIYDEKNQPIAPAKWRFPGRGRVESQLRRAQGLLGQAEQTLNKLPIRGNQAMVVADIEDRKNEIDKALEYVTLYGKYVECEALYSVDNLLSLWDSLPEEDKEIFSFDPRSIDWYEYVYNIHLPTVITKGRVKTSPSKSSTKSRSSRLRNQVLDSRRQLAVFDLENTLIASNVVSSWSYLATKRLPKAERVKLVTKTLAQAPSMLALDRKDRSDFLRSFYRRYAEAPITQIDDDSFEMFSEMILTKSFPAAIRRVREHRALGHRTLLITGALDFVVKPLQPLFDDIISATLSHDGNTYTGQMKQVPPIGETRAAVLRRFAEENNYDLSEAVAYADSASDLPMLEAVGFPVAVNPEPKLAALANRRGWLIENFRPVAGSPSKLLPLGSRVRR
;
A
#
# COMPACT_ATOMS: atom_id res chain seq x y z
N LYS A 1 13.94 -45.99 1.24
CA LYS A 1 13.45 -47.31 0.79
C LYS A 1 11.91 -47.31 0.74
N PHE A 2 11.21 -47.19 1.88
CA PHE A 2 9.73 -47.17 1.95
C PHE A 2 9.04 -46.26 0.93
N PHE A 3 9.33 -44.96 0.90
CA PHE A 3 8.70 -44.01 -0.06
C PHE A 3 9.14 -44.19 -1.52
N GLY A 4 10.17 -45.00 -1.79
CA GLY A 4 10.51 -45.41 -3.15
C GLY A 4 9.61 -46.55 -3.64
N GLU A 5 9.23 -47.46 -2.74
CA GLU A 5 8.31 -48.59 -2.99
C GLU A 5 6.84 -48.16 -2.86
N ASN A 6 6.56 -47.16 -2.01
CA ASN A 6 5.23 -46.61 -1.70
C ASN A 6 5.24 -45.08 -1.92
N PRO A 7 5.28 -44.60 -3.17
CA PRO A 7 5.36 -43.18 -3.47
C PRO A 7 4.08 -42.43 -3.07
N ILE A 8 4.26 -41.19 -2.62
CA ILE A 8 3.16 -40.23 -2.51
C ILE A 8 2.92 -39.66 -3.92
N TYR A 9 1.66 -39.51 -4.32
CA TYR A 9 1.32 -39.00 -5.65
C TYR A 9 0.95 -37.52 -5.61
N ASP A 10 1.33 -36.79 -6.65
CA ASP A 10 0.92 -35.40 -6.86
C ASP A 10 -0.51 -35.28 -7.40
N GLU A 11 -0.97 -34.05 -7.66
CA GLU A 11 -2.32 -33.77 -8.15
C GLU A 11 -2.61 -34.33 -9.55
N LYS A 12 -1.57 -34.68 -10.30
CA LYS A 12 -1.65 -35.29 -11.63
C LYS A 12 -1.47 -36.81 -11.56
N ASN A 13 -1.53 -37.37 -10.35
CA ASN A 13 -1.34 -38.78 -10.07
C ASN A 13 0.06 -39.29 -10.48
N GLN A 14 1.08 -38.43 -10.38
CA GLN A 14 2.47 -38.78 -10.63
C GLN A 14 3.22 -39.03 -9.31
N PRO A 15 4.06 -40.07 -9.22
CA PRO A 15 4.81 -40.36 -8.00
C PRO A 15 5.84 -39.27 -7.71
N ILE A 16 5.80 -38.72 -6.50
CA ILE A 16 6.75 -37.73 -6.00
C ILE A 16 8.01 -38.48 -5.56
N ALA A 17 9.11 -38.25 -6.26
CA ALA A 17 10.40 -38.81 -5.86
C ALA A 17 10.83 -38.18 -4.52
N PRO A 18 11.30 -38.99 -3.54
CA PRO A 18 11.86 -38.46 -2.31
C PRO A 18 13.03 -37.52 -2.65
N ALA A 19 12.90 -36.25 -2.29
CA ALA A 19 13.94 -35.27 -2.56
C ALA A 19 15.19 -35.62 -1.73
N LYS A 20 16.34 -35.74 -2.41
CA LYS A 20 17.64 -35.77 -1.73
C LYS A 20 17.98 -34.34 -1.32
N TRP A 21 17.56 -33.96 -0.12
CA TRP A 21 17.89 -32.66 0.44
C TRP A 21 19.39 -32.61 0.75
N ARG A 22 20.13 -31.81 -0.02
CA ARG A 22 21.46 -31.35 0.38
C ARG A 22 21.27 -30.00 1.06
N PHE A 23 21.19 -30.01 2.38
CA PHE A 23 21.13 -28.76 3.14
C PHE A 23 22.50 -28.09 3.04
N PRO A 24 22.59 -26.85 2.53
CA PRO A 24 23.81 -26.07 2.69
C PRO A 24 24.05 -25.91 4.20
N GLY A 25 25.30 -26.01 4.66
CA GLY A 25 25.61 -25.79 6.08
C GLY A 25 25.05 -24.44 6.55
N ARG A 26 24.52 -24.38 7.78
CA ARG A 26 23.83 -23.20 8.35
C ARG A 26 24.55 -21.90 8.05
N GLY A 27 25.85 -21.82 8.29
CA GLY A 27 26.66 -20.63 8.03
C GLY A 27 26.63 -20.15 6.58
N ARG A 28 26.52 -21.06 5.61
CA ARG A 28 26.39 -20.72 4.18
C ARG A 28 25.02 -20.13 3.88
N VAL A 29 23.95 -20.72 4.41
CA VAL A 29 22.57 -20.22 4.25
C VAL A 29 22.43 -18.84 4.90
N GLU A 30 22.90 -18.71 6.14
CA GLU A 30 22.86 -17.45 6.87
C GLU A 30 23.64 -16.35 6.14
N SER A 31 24.85 -16.65 5.63
CA SER A 31 25.64 -15.69 4.85
C SER A 31 24.94 -15.26 3.56
N GLN A 32 24.30 -16.19 2.85
CA GLN A 32 23.52 -15.88 1.65
C GLN A 32 22.32 -14.99 1.96
N LEU A 33 21.56 -15.29 3.01
CA LEU A 33 20.41 -14.50 3.45
C LEU A 33 20.84 -13.08 3.88
N ARG A 34 21.91 -12.95 4.66
CA ARG A 34 22.45 -11.64 5.07
C ARG A 34 22.93 -10.81 3.89
N ARG A 35 23.58 -11.41 2.89
CA ARG A 35 23.97 -10.73 1.65
C ARG A 35 22.75 -10.26 0.87
N ALA A 36 21.75 -11.13 0.71
CA ALA A 36 20.52 -10.78 0.01
C ALA A 36 19.74 -9.66 0.73
N GLN A 37 19.64 -9.72 2.06
CA GLN A 37 19.07 -8.68 2.92
C GLN A 37 19.77 -7.33 2.69
N GLY A 38 21.10 -7.31 2.69
CA GLY A 38 21.88 -6.09 2.45
C GLY A 38 21.65 -5.50 1.06
N LEU A 39 21.67 -6.34 0.01
CA LEU A 39 21.44 -5.90 -1.37
C LEU A 39 20.02 -5.36 -1.57
N LEU A 40 19.00 -6.05 -1.07
CA LEU A 40 17.61 -5.59 -1.17
C LEU A 40 17.39 -4.33 -0.34
N GLY A 41 18.01 -4.21 0.84
CA GLY A 41 17.93 -2.99 1.66
C GLY A 41 18.50 -1.76 0.95
N GLN A 42 19.63 -1.89 0.24
CA GLN A 42 20.19 -0.81 -0.56
C GLN A 42 19.29 -0.45 -1.76
N ALA A 43 18.74 -1.46 -2.45
CA ALA A 43 17.82 -1.24 -3.56
C ALA A 43 16.54 -0.53 -3.11
N GLU A 44 15.93 -0.99 -2.01
CA GLU A 44 14.75 -0.39 -1.40
C GLU A 44 14.99 1.08 -1.00
N GLN A 45 16.09 1.38 -0.29
CA GLN A 45 16.43 2.76 0.11
C GLN A 45 16.62 3.69 -1.10
N THR A 46 17.16 3.16 -2.19
CA THR A 46 17.40 3.95 -3.41
C THR A 46 16.08 4.19 -4.16
N LEU A 47 15.28 3.15 -4.33
CA LEU A 47 14.00 3.22 -5.05
C LEU A 47 12.95 4.06 -4.30
N ASN A 48 12.92 3.99 -2.96
CA ASN A 48 12.03 4.81 -2.13
C ASN A 48 12.33 6.32 -2.21
N LYS A 49 13.51 6.72 -2.71
CA LYS A 49 13.83 8.14 -2.94
C LYS A 49 13.29 8.66 -4.26
N LEU A 50 12.94 7.79 -5.21
CA LEU A 50 12.46 8.17 -6.53
C LEU A 50 10.94 8.46 -6.48
N PRO A 51 10.44 9.46 -7.25
CA PRO A 51 9.02 9.80 -7.30
C PRO A 51 8.24 8.81 -8.19
N ILE A 52 8.18 7.55 -7.77
CA ILE A 52 7.57 6.44 -8.50
C ILE A 52 6.13 6.24 -8.01
N ARG A 53 5.19 5.96 -8.92
CA ARG A 53 3.75 5.77 -8.61
C ARG A 53 3.13 4.62 -9.41
N GLY A 54 2.02 4.09 -8.90
CA GLY A 54 1.18 3.10 -9.59
C GLY A 54 1.92 1.81 -9.91
N ASN A 55 1.81 1.32 -11.16
CA ASN A 55 2.44 0.06 -11.59
C ASN A 55 3.95 -0.03 -11.31
N GLN A 56 4.68 1.08 -11.38
CA GLN A 56 6.11 1.07 -11.08
C GLN A 56 6.37 0.95 -9.57
N ALA A 57 5.49 1.52 -8.73
CA ALA A 57 5.58 1.41 -7.27
C ALA A 57 5.31 -0.03 -6.79
N MET A 58 4.55 -0.81 -7.55
CA MET A 58 4.35 -2.25 -7.29
C MET A 58 5.65 -3.05 -7.37
N VAL A 59 6.60 -2.66 -8.24
CA VAL A 59 7.91 -3.31 -8.31
C VAL A 59 8.72 -3.04 -7.04
N VAL A 60 8.62 -1.82 -6.51
CA VAL A 60 9.26 -1.45 -5.24
C VAL A 60 8.61 -2.20 -4.07
N ALA A 61 7.28 -2.33 -4.07
CA ALA A 61 6.56 -3.12 -3.07
C ALA A 61 6.95 -4.61 -3.11
N ASP A 62 7.13 -5.21 -4.29
CA ASP A 62 7.62 -6.61 -4.41
C ASP A 62 9.03 -6.78 -3.82
N ILE A 63 9.90 -5.77 -3.97
CA ILE A 63 11.23 -5.76 -3.36
C ILE A 63 11.13 -5.70 -1.83
N GLU A 64 10.24 -4.86 -1.29
CA GLU A 64 9.97 -4.78 0.16
C GLU A 64 9.42 -6.12 0.70
N ASP A 65 8.47 -6.74 0.00
CA ASP A 65 7.91 -8.04 0.37
C ASP A 65 8.98 -9.14 0.38
N ARG A 66 9.83 -9.23 -0.66
CA ARG A 66 10.95 -10.18 -0.71
C ARG A 66 11.96 -9.97 0.41
N LYS A 67 12.25 -8.71 0.76
CA LYS A 67 13.13 -8.39 1.88
C LYS A 67 12.52 -8.89 3.19
N ASN A 68 11.22 -8.65 3.42
CA ASN A 68 10.52 -9.17 4.60
C ASN A 68 10.53 -10.70 4.66
N GLU A 69 10.42 -11.40 3.53
CA GLU A 69 10.56 -12.85 3.46
C GLU A 69 11.97 -13.32 3.84
N ILE A 70 13.01 -12.63 3.36
CA ILE A 70 14.40 -12.90 3.73
C ILE A 70 14.64 -12.64 5.22
N ASP A 71 14.08 -11.56 5.77
CA ASP A 71 14.18 -11.23 7.20
C ASP A 71 13.55 -12.34 8.05
N LYS A 72 12.35 -12.80 7.68
CA LYS A 72 11.70 -13.96 8.32
C LYS A 72 12.53 -15.23 8.18
N ALA A 73 13.06 -15.51 6.98
CA ALA A 73 13.90 -16.68 6.76
C ALA A 73 15.17 -16.64 7.63
N LEU A 74 15.78 -15.46 7.77
CA LEU A 74 16.94 -15.26 8.64
C LEU A 74 16.57 -15.47 10.11
N GLU A 75 15.40 -14.99 10.54
CA GLU A 75 14.87 -15.24 11.87
C GLU A 75 14.67 -16.74 12.13
N TYR A 76 14.05 -17.46 11.19
CA TYR A 76 13.91 -18.92 11.26
C TYR A 76 15.25 -19.64 11.33
N VAL A 77 16.21 -19.27 10.48
CA VAL A 77 17.57 -19.84 10.51
C VAL A 77 18.26 -19.53 11.84
N THR A 78 18.01 -18.37 12.42
CA THR A 78 18.59 -17.98 13.71
C THR A 78 17.98 -18.78 14.86
N LEU A 79 16.64 -18.86 14.93
CA LEU A 79 15.89 -19.56 15.97
C LEU A 79 16.09 -21.08 15.87
N TYR A 80 15.90 -21.65 14.68
CA TYR A 80 15.89 -23.09 14.48
C TYR A 80 17.24 -23.67 14.06
N GLY A 81 18.17 -22.85 13.57
CA GLY A 81 19.48 -23.33 13.13
C GLY A 81 20.28 -24.02 14.23
N LYS A 82 20.06 -23.67 15.51
CA LYS A 82 20.67 -24.35 16.64
C LYS A 82 20.22 -25.82 16.77
N TYR A 83 18.98 -26.13 16.42
CA TYR A 83 18.49 -27.52 16.43
C TYR A 83 19.09 -28.35 15.30
N VAL A 84 19.42 -27.72 14.17
CA VAL A 84 20.03 -28.40 13.02
C VAL A 84 21.51 -28.72 13.26
N GLU A 85 22.18 -27.94 14.11
CA GLU A 85 23.58 -28.17 14.53
C GLU A 85 23.69 -28.99 15.81
N CYS A 86 22.56 -29.28 16.46
CA CYS A 86 22.55 -30.09 17.66
C CYS A 86 22.68 -31.56 17.28
N GLU A 87 23.88 -32.11 17.46
CA GLU A 87 24.07 -33.55 17.50
C GLU A 87 23.64 -34.05 18.89
N ALA A 88 22.33 -34.30 19.03
CA ALA A 88 21.79 -34.91 20.22
C ALA A 88 21.91 -36.43 20.10
N LEU A 89 22.82 -37.03 20.86
CA LEU A 89 22.83 -38.46 21.10
C LEU A 89 21.77 -38.77 22.16
N TYR A 90 20.62 -39.28 21.71
CA TYR A 90 19.57 -39.73 22.63
C TYR A 90 19.90 -41.14 23.11
N SER A 91 20.20 -41.26 24.41
CA SER A 91 20.33 -42.56 25.08
C SER A 91 19.11 -42.85 25.95
N VAL A 92 18.80 -44.13 26.08
CA VAL A 92 17.73 -44.65 26.93
C VAL A 92 18.27 -45.30 28.20
N ASP A 93 19.57 -45.17 28.52
CA ASP A 93 20.21 -45.87 29.65
C ASP A 93 19.48 -45.64 30.98
N ASN A 94 19.14 -44.39 31.31
CA ASN A 94 18.41 -44.06 32.54
C ASN A 94 16.98 -44.60 32.53
N LEU A 95 16.32 -44.62 31.37
CA LEU A 95 14.98 -45.16 31.22
C LEU A 95 15.00 -46.69 31.41
N LEU A 96 15.98 -47.37 30.82
CA LEU A 96 16.15 -48.81 30.98
C LEU A 96 16.59 -49.17 32.40
N SER A 97 17.46 -48.38 33.03
CA SER A 97 17.85 -48.60 34.43
C SER A 97 16.66 -48.45 35.38
N LEU A 98 15.79 -47.46 35.14
CA LEU A 98 14.55 -47.33 35.89
C LEU A 98 13.62 -48.52 35.65
N TRP A 99 13.42 -48.89 34.38
CA TRP A 99 12.61 -50.05 33.99
C TRP A 99 13.08 -51.33 34.70
N ASP A 100 14.38 -51.63 34.62
CA ASP A 100 14.97 -52.84 35.19
C ASP A 100 14.87 -52.87 36.74
N SER A 101 14.77 -51.71 37.39
CA SER A 101 14.61 -51.59 38.85
C SER A 101 13.19 -51.86 39.38
N LEU A 102 12.18 -51.86 38.51
CA LEU A 102 10.79 -52.04 38.93
C LEU A 102 10.46 -53.51 39.26
N PRO A 103 9.54 -53.77 40.20
CA PRO A 103 8.94 -55.10 40.38
C PRO A 103 8.22 -55.57 39.11
N GLU A 104 8.14 -56.89 38.90
CA GLU A 104 7.49 -57.46 37.71
C GLU A 104 6.00 -57.09 37.61
N GLU A 105 5.30 -56.98 38.75
CA GLU A 105 3.90 -56.52 38.80
C GLU A 105 3.74 -55.11 38.22
N ASP A 106 4.66 -54.20 38.53
CA ASP A 106 4.63 -52.83 38.01
C ASP A 106 5.02 -52.76 36.53
N LYS A 107 5.93 -53.63 36.08
CA LYS A 107 6.31 -53.76 34.67
C LYS A 107 5.14 -54.22 33.80
N GLU A 108 4.33 -55.15 34.28
CA GLU A 108 3.14 -55.62 33.56
C GLU A 108 2.07 -54.51 33.44
N ILE A 109 1.86 -53.73 34.49
CA ILE A 109 0.83 -52.68 34.51
C ILE A 109 1.27 -51.44 33.72
N PHE A 110 2.55 -51.05 33.82
CA PHE A 110 3.07 -49.80 33.25
C PHE A 110 4.28 -50.05 32.33
N SER A 111 4.09 -50.85 31.27
CA SER A 111 5.19 -51.11 30.34
C SER A 111 5.66 -49.86 29.58
N PHE A 112 6.92 -49.48 29.79
CA PHE A 112 7.58 -48.38 29.05
C PHE A 112 8.92 -48.80 28.44
N ASP A 113 9.19 -50.09 28.31
CA ASP A 113 10.39 -50.59 27.65
C ASP A 113 10.28 -50.42 26.12
N PRO A 114 11.07 -49.55 25.49
CA PRO A 114 11.04 -49.37 24.04
C PRO A 114 11.51 -50.62 23.28
N ARG A 115 12.21 -51.56 23.93
CA ARG A 115 12.65 -52.82 23.32
C ARG A 115 11.50 -53.80 23.08
N SER A 116 10.37 -53.62 23.76
CA SER A 116 9.16 -54.42 23.54
C SER A 116 8.49 -54.15 22.18
N ILE A 117 8.83 -53.02 21.55
CA ILE A 117 8.28 -52.61 20.26
C ILE A 117 9.16 -53.17 19.16
N ASP A 118 8.57 -53.95 18.24
CA ASP A 118 9.19 -54.19 16.93
C ASP A 118 9.15 -52.88 16.13
N TRP A 119 10.24 -52.12 16.22
CA TRP A 119 10.37 -50.82 15.56
C TRP A 119 10.29 -50.91 14.05
N TYR A 120 10.71 -52.03 13.45
CA TYR A 120 10.62 -52.20 12.01
C TYR A 120 9.15 -52.31 11.59
N GLU A 121 8.41 -53.19 12.27
CA GLU A 121 6.97 -53.37 12.05
C GLU A 121 6.21 -52.06 12.31
N TYR A 122 6.44 -51.42 13.46
CA TYR A 122 5.75 -50.19 13.81
C TYR A 122 6.02 -49.06 12.81
N VAL A 123 7.29 -48.82 12.44
CA VAL A 123 7.62 -47.70 11.53
C VAL A 123 7.15 -47.98 10.11
N TYR A 124 7.50 -49.14 9.55
CA TYR A 124 7.29 -49.40 8.13
C TYR A 124 5.87 -49.88 7.81
N ASN A 125 5.25 -50.64 8.70
CA ASN A 125 3.96 -51.29 8.41
C ASN A 125 2.77 -50.61 9.10
N ILE A 126 3.01 -49.79 10.14
CA ILE A 126 1.94 -49.07 10.86
C ILE A 126 2.01 -47.55 10.66
N HIS A 127 3.11 -46.92 11.06
CA HIS A 127 3.23 -45.46 11.15
C HIS A 127 3.30 -44.80 9.77
N LEU A 128 4.28 -45.17 8.94
CA LEU A 128 4.46 -44.54 7.62
C LEU A 128 3.24 -44.72 6.69
N PRO A 129 2.56 -45.89 6.63
CA PRO A 129 1.29 -46.03 5.90
C PRO A 129 0.18 -45.10 6.41
N THR A 130 0.10 -44.90 7.72
CA THR A 130 -0.87 -43.98 8.34
C THR A 130 -0.61 -42.53 7.91
N VAL A 131 0.66 -42.12 7.88
CA VAL A 131 1.08 -40.79 7.38
C VAL A 131 0.69 -40.60 5.92
N ILE A 132 0.91 -41.60 5.04
CA ILE A 132 0.48 -41.52 3.64
C ILE A 132 -1.05 -41.38 3.54
N THR A 133 -1.79 -42.14 4.35
CA THR A 133 -3.25 -42.12 4.33
C THR A 133 -3.81 -40.76 4.78
N LYS A 134 -3.23 -40.17 5.84
CA LYS A 134 -3.65 -38.87 6.40
C LYS A 134 -3.10 -37.68 5.63
N GLY A 135 -1.95 -37.81 4.98
CA GLY A 135 -1.34 -36.77 4.14
C GLY A 135 -2.08 -36.47 2.83
N ARG A 136 -3.18 -37.20 2.53
CA ARG A 136 -4.05 -36.99 1.35
C ARG A 136 -4.95 -35.75 1.44
N VAL A 137 -4.84 -34.92 2.47
CA VAL A 137 -5.51 -33.62 2.52
C VAL A 137 -4.90 -32.74 1.43
N LYS A 138 -5.70 -32.30 0.45
CA LYS A 138 -5.26 -31.43 -0.65
C LYS A 138 -4.56 -30.19 -0.09
N THR A 139 -3.26 -30.06 -0.30
CA THR A 139 -2.43 -28.94 0.16
C THR A 139 -2.37 -27.79 -0.84
N SER A 140 -2.79 -27.99 -2.09
CA SER A 140 -2.88 -26.88 -3.05
C SER A 140 -4.31 -26.35 -3.16
N PRO A 141 -4.50 -25.02 -3.19
CA PRO A 141 -5.79 -24.42 -3.47
C PRO A 141 -6.30 -24.90 -4.84
N SER A 142 -7.53 -25.40 -4.91
CA SER A 142 -8.16 -25.70 -6.20
C SER A 142 -8.14 -24.43 -7.07
N LYS A 143 -7.73 -24.54 -8.34
CA LYS A 143 -7.84 -23.46 -9.33
C LYS A 143 -9.32 -23.10 -9.54
N SER A 144 -9.85 -22.25 -8.68
CA SER A 144 -11.19 -21.71 -8.84
C SER A 144 -11.15 -20.65 -9.93
N SER A 145 -11.96 -20.84 -10.97
CA SER A 145 -12.22 -19.89 -12.07
C SER A 145 -12.97 -18.62 -11.62
N THR A 146 -12.84 -18.24 -10.35
CA THR A 146 -13.51 -17.07 -9.80
C THR A 146 -12.93 -15.81 -10.44
N LYS A 147 -13.81 -14.84 -10.76
CA LYS A 147 -13.46 -13.46 -11.13
C LYS A 147 -12.21 -13.01 -10.37
N SER A 148 -11.27 -12.38 -11.08
CA SER A 148 -10.03 -11.84 -10.51
C SER A 148 -10.32 -11.14 -9.18
N ARG A 149 -9.44 -11.31 -8.17
CA ARG A 149 -9.56 -10.66 -6.86
C ARG A 149 -9.93 -9.18 -6.99
N SER A 150 -9.29 -8.48 -7.94
CA SER A 150 -9.57 -7.08 -8.23
C SER A 150 -11.01 -6.81 -8.66
N SER A 151 -11.60 -7.68 -9.49
CA SER A 151 -13.00 -7.57 -9.91
C SER A 151 -13.97 -7.76 -8.74
N ARG A 152 -13.69 -8.71 -7.83
CA ARG A 152 -14.53 -8.91 -6.63
C ARG A 152 -14.48 -7.70 -5.70
N LEU A 153 -13.29 -7.19 -5.43
CA LEU A 153 -13.10 -6.00 -4.60
C LEU A 153 -13.75 -4.75 -5.23
N ARG A 154 -13.61 -4.57 -6.56
CA ARG A 154 -14.29 -3.49 -7.27
C ARG A 154 -15.81 -3.57 -7.13
N ASN A 155 -16.40 -4.76 -7.22
CA ASN A 155 -17.84 -4.94 -7.04
C ASN A 155 -18.30 -4.58 -5.61
N GLN A 156 -17.48 -4.85 -4.59
CA GLN A 156 -17.79 -4.47 -3.21
C GLN A 156 -17.76 -2.95 -3.01
N VAL A 157 -16.76 -2.31 -3.61
CA VAL A 157 -16.60 -0.85 -3.63
C VAL A 157 -17.74 -0.14 -4.37
N LEU A 158 -18.25 -0.76 -5.44
CA LEU A 158 -19.36 -0.24 -6.26
C LEU A 158 -20.72 -0.87 -5.90
N ASP A 159 -20.85 -1.42 -4.70
CA ASP A 159 -22.11 -1.98 -4.21
C ASP A 159 -23.06 -0.82 -3.84
N SER A 160 -24.32 -0.85 -4.27
CA SER A 160 -25.28 0.23 -4.01
C SER A 160 -25.62 0.44 -2.53
N ARG A 161 -25.18 -0.46 -1.64
CA ARG A 161 -25.32 -0.30 -0.19
C ARG A 161 -24.31 0.69 0.40
N ARG A 162 -23.24 1.02 -0.32
CA ARG A 162 -22.27 2.03 0.17
C ARG A 162 -23.00 3.37 0.33
N GLN A 163 -22.61 4.14 1.33
CA GLN A 163 -23.29 5.41 1.63
C GLN A 163 -22.50 6.62 1.14
N LEU A 164 -21.17 6.54 1.25
CA LEU A 164 -20.25 7.64 1.04
C LEU A 164 -19.04 7.20 0.21
N ALA A 165 -18.63 8.03 -0.74
CA ALA A 165 -17.44 7.85 -1.55
C ALA A 165 -16.54 9.08 -1.43
N VAL A 166 -15.40 8.89 -0.77
CA VAL A 166 -14.43 9.93 -0.43
C VAL A 166 -13.26 9.86 -1.39
N PHE A 167 -12.88 10.98 -1.97
CA PHE A 167 -11.78 11.07 -2.92
C PHE A 167 -10.73 12.05 -2.44
N ASP A 168 -9.46 11.66 -2.55
CA ASP A 168 -8.36 12.61 -2.67
C ASP A 168 -8.31 13.19 -4.11
N LEU A 169 -7.60 14.31 -4.29
CA LEU A 169 -7.45 14.98 -5.58
C LEU A 169 -6.15 14.58 -6.31
N GLU A 170 -5.01 14.69 -5.63
CA GLU A 170 -3.69 14.78 -6.25
C GLU A 170 -3.14 13.39 -6.52
N ASN A 171 -2.81 13.08 -7.77
CA ASN A 171 -2.50 11.73 -8.27
C ASN A 171 -3.61 10.67 -8.07
N THR A 172 -4.73 11.05 -7.45
CA THR A 172 -5.96 10.25 -7.37
C THR A 172 -6.94 10.58 -8.52
N LEU A 173 -7.30 11.85 -8.71
CA LEU A 173 -8.18 12.33 -9.80
C LEU A 173 -7.41 13.05 -10.92
N ILE A 174 -6.32 13.73 -10.56
CA ILE A 174 -5.48 14.50 -11.50
C ILE A 174 -4.00 14.18 -11.31
N ALA A 175 -3.24 14.06 -12.40
CA ALA A 175 -1.79 13.91 -12.40
C ALA A 175 -1.07 15.24 -12.11
N SER A 176 -1.35 15.85 -10.97
CA SER A 176 -0.83 17.17 -10.56
C SER A 176 -0.57 17.23 -9.05
N ASN A 177 0.10 18.30 -8.62
CA ASN A 177 0.33 18.62 -7.21
C ASN A 177 0.11 20.12 -6.95
N VAL A 178 0.04 20.51 -5.67
CA VAL A 178 -0.10 21.90 -5.22
C VAL A 178 0.91 22.86 -5.85
N VAL A 179 2.16 22.41 -6.06
CA VAL A 179 3.23 23.22 -6.64
C VAL A 179 2.91 23.59 -8.08
N SER A 180 2.29 22.67 -8.83
CA SER A 180 1.87 22.91 -10.21
C SER A 180 0.75 23.95 -10.29
N SER A 181 -0.25 23.85 -9.42
CA SER A 181 -1.36 24.83 -9.39
C SER A 181 -0.86 26.22 -9.01
N TRP A 182 0.01 26.32 -7.99
CA TRP A 182 0.64 27.59 -7.63
C TRP A 182 1.51 28.13 -8.77
N SER A 183 2.34 27.29 -9.39
CA SER A 183 3.22 27.73 -10.49
C SER A 183 2.43 28.29 -11.66
N TYR A 184 1.29 27.67 -11.99
CA TYR A 184 0.41 28.16 -13.04
C TYR A 184 -0.10 29.56 -12.70
N LEU A 185 -0.73 29.71 -11.53
CA LEU A 185 -1.33 30.98 -11.09
C LEU A 185 -0.28 32.09 -10.94
N ALA A 186 0.85 31.80 -10.30
CA ALA A 186 1.92 32.75 -10.08
C ALA A 186 2.60 33.22 -11.37
N THR A 187 2.60 32.40 -12.44
CA THR A 187 3.27 32.73 -13.70
C THR A 187 2.35 33.26 -14.79
N LYS A 188 1.03 33.12 -14.64
CA LYS A 188 0.05 33.47 -15.67
C LYS A 188 0.16 34.92 -16.14
N ARG A 189 0.30 35.85 -15.20
CA ARG A 189 0.35 37.29 -15.47
C ARG A 189 1.76 37.89 -15.51
N LEU A 190 2.80 37.06 -15.35
CA LEU A 190 4.18 37.54 -15.35
C LEU A 190 4.78 37.69 -16.76
N PRO A 191 5.66 38.69 -16.97
CA PRO A 191 6.53 38.76 -18.15
C PRO A 191 7.43 37.51 -18.29
N LYS A 192 7.88 37.19 -19.52
CA LYS A 192 8.67 35.97 -19.80
C LYS A 192 9.92 35.85 -18.91
N ALA A 193 10.66 36.94 -18.74
CA ALA A 193 11.89 36.95 -17.95
C ALA A 193 11.62 36.62 -16.47
N GLU A 194 10.57 37.21 -15.89
CA GLU A 194 10.19 36.98 -14.49
C GLU A 194 9.64 35.57 -14.26
N ARG A 195 8.93 35.00 -15.25
CA ARG A 195 8.50 33.60 -15.19
C ARG A 195 9.68 32.64 -15.09
N VAL A 196 10.69 32.83 -15.95
CA VAL A 196 11.89 31.99 -15.93
C VAL A 196 12.57 32.12 -14.56
N LYS A 197 12.75 33.35 -14.06
CA LYS A 197 13.35 33.60 -12.74
C LYS A 197 12.57 32.89 -11.62
N LEU A 198 11.24 32.98 -11.60
CA LEU A 198 10.40 32.37 -10.57
C LEU A 198 10.46 30.84 -10.63
N VAL A 199 10.36 30.25 -11.84
CA VAL A 199 10.46 28.80 -12.02
C VAL A 199 11.84 28.29 -11.60
N THR A 200 12.92 28.94 -12.03
CA THR A 200 14.29 28.54 -11.65
C THR A 200 14.49 28.61 -10.13
N LYS A 201 14.01 29.68 -9.48
CA LYS A 201 14.06 29.81 -8.02
C LYS A 201 13.27 28.71 -7.32
N THR A 202 12.08 28.37 -7.84
CA THR A 202 11.23 27.31 -7.28
C THR A 202 11.87 25.94 -7.45
N LEU A 203 12.46 25.65 -8.62
CA LEU A 203 13.20 24.42 -8.87
C LEU A 203 14.43 24.28 -7.98
N ALA A 204 15.16 25.38 -7.73
CA ALA A 204 16.29 25.38 -6.79
C ALA A 204 15.85 25.06 -5.34
N GLN A 205 14.60 25.37 -4.97
CA GLN A 205 14.00 25.03 -3.67
C GLN A 205 13.38 23.62 -3.65
N ALA A 206 13.32 22.90 -4.77
CA ALA A 206 12.64 21.60 -4.83
C ALA A 206 13.19 20.57 -3.84
N PRO A 207 14.52 20.42 -3.63
CA PRO A 207 15.04 19.46 -2.66
C PRO A 207 14.61 19.76 -1.21
N SER A 208 14.62 21.03 -0.81
CA SER A 208 14.21 21.41 0.54
C SER A 208 12.70 21.28 0.75
N MET A 209 11.90 21.60 -0.28
CA MET A 209 10.46 21.36 -0.28
C MET A 209 10.13 19.87 -0.15
N LEU A 210 10.80 19.00 -0.92
CA LEU A 210 10.62 17.54 -0.82
C LEU A 210 11.06 16.98 0.54
N ALA A 211 12.14 17.52 1.12
CA ALA A 211 12.60 17.11 2.45
C ALA A 211 11.58 17.49 3.54
N LEU A 212 11.03 18.70 3.47
CA LEU A 212 9.99 19.16 4.38
C LEU A 212 8.71 18.34 4.20
N ASP A 213 8.30 18.09 2.97
CA ASP A 213 7.13 17.29 2.62
C ASP A 213 7.18 15.86 3.18
N ARG A 214 8.35 15.22 3.10
CA ARG A 214 8.59 13.89 3.66
C ARG A 214 8.59 13.85 5.18
N LYS A 215 8.95 14.96 5.83
CA LYS A 215 9.01 15.08 7.29
C LYS A 215 7.63 15.43 7.85
N ASP A 216 7.01 16.47 7.32
CA ASP A 216 5.70 16.98 7.70
C ASP A 216 5.04 17.70 6.51
N ARG A 217 4.08 17.00 5.88
CA ARG A 217 3.25 17.51 4.78
C ARG A 217 2.50 18.80 5.18
N SER A 218 2.12 18.94 6.46
CA SER A 218 1.37 20.09 6.96
C SER A 218 2.21 21.34 7.03
N ASP A 219 3.42 21.22 7.53
CA ASP A 219 4.35 22.35 7.56
C ASP A 219 4.82 22.73 6.16
N PHE A 220 4.97 21.75 5.27
CA PHE A 220 5.18 22.03 3.85
C PHE A 220 4.03 22.87 3.27
N LEU A 221 2.77 22.43 3.37
CA LEU A 221 1.65 23.20 2.80
C LEU A 221 1.49 24.58 3.42
N ARG A 222 1.59 24.70 4.76
CA ARG A 222 1.51 26.00 5.45
C ARG A 222 2.60 26.96 4.97
N SER A 223 3.85 26.50 4.90
CA SER A 223 4.95 27.32 4.41
C SER A 223 4.85 27.61 2.91
N PHE A 224 4.30 26.67 2.14
CA PHE A 224 4.13 26.81 0.70
C PHE A 224 3.07 27.87 0.36
N TYR A 225 1.90 27.80 1.00
CA TYR A 225 0.78 28.69 0.73
C TYR A 225 0.97 30.13 1.22
N ARG A 226 1.96 30.40 2.09
CA ARG A 226 2.40 31.77 2.37
C ARG A 226 2.80 32.56 1.12
N ARG A 227 3.14 31.88 0.02
CA ARG A 227 3.43 32.50 -1.28
C ARG A 227 2.24 33.19 -1.94
N TYR A 228 1.02 32.99 -1.44
CA TYR A 228 -0.18 33.71 -1.87
C TYR A 228 -0.40 35.02 -1.10
N ALA A 229 0.47 35.39 -0.15
CA ALA A 229 0.38 36.69 0.52
C ALA A 229 0.34 37.82 -0.51
N GLU A 230 -0.56 38.79 -0.30
CA GLU A 230 -0.80 39.96 -1.14
C GLU A 230 -1.41 39.65 -2.53
N ALA A 231 -1.71 38.38 -2.85
CA ALA A 231 -2.35 38.04 -4.11
C ALA A 231 -3.80 38.57 -4.15
N PRO A 232 -4.22 39.29 -5.22
CA PRO A 232 -5.58 39.80 -5.34
C PRO A 232 -6.61 38.67 -5.51
N ILE A 233 -7.68 38.70 -4.71
CA ILE A 233 -8.69 37.61 -4.67
C ILE A 233 -9.38 37.46 -6.03
N THR A 234 -9.91 38.55 -6.59
CA THR A 234 -10.63 38.53 -7.88
C THR A 234 -9.76 37.99 -9.02
N GLN A 235 -8.47 38.36 -9.02
CA GLN A 235 -7.52 37.87 -10.01
C GLN A 235 -7.30 36.36 -9.88
N ILE A 236 -7.13 35.85 -8.67
CA ILE A 236 -6.91 34.42 -8.40
C ILE A 236 -8.16 33.61 -8.77
N ASP A 237 -9.35 34.10 -8.46
CA ASP A 237 -10.60 33.45 -8.82
C ASP A 237 -10.74 33.30 -10.34
N ASP A 238 -10.55 34.39 -11.10
CA ASP A 238 -10.58 34.36 -12.57
C ASP A 238 -9.51 33.40 -13.12
N ASP A 239 -8.30 33.47 -12.58
CA ASP A 239 -7.17 32.70 -13.07
C ASP A 239 -7.30 31.19 -12.78
N SER A 240 -7.98 30.84 -11.69
CA SER A 240 -8.22 29.45 -11.27
C SER A 240 -9.25 28.75 -12.16
N PHE A 241 -10.27 29.45 -12.65
CA PHE A 241 -11.23 28.89 -13.61
C PHE A 241 -10.57 28.52 -14.94
N GLU A 242 -9.69 29.37 -15.46
CA GLU A 242 -8.94 29.07 -16.70
C GLU A 242 -7.92 27.95 -16.48
N MET A 243 -7.20 27.98 -15.34
CA MET A 243 -6.29 26.91 -14.94
C MET A 243 -6.98 25.56 -14.94
N PHE A 244 -8.18 25.50 -14.35
CA PHE A 244 -8.94 24.27 -14.25
C PHE A 244 -9.25 23.66 -15.61
N SER A 245 -9.69 24.48 -16.56
CA SER A 245 -9.99 24.02 -17.93
C SER A 245 -8.74 23.38 -18.58
N GLU A 246 -7.57 24.02 -18.46
CA GLU A 246 -6.34 23.45 -18.99
C GLU A 246 -5.88 22.20 -18.22
N MET A 247 -5.97 22.23 -16.90
CA MET A 247 -5.49 21.17 -16.02
C MET A 247 -6.35 19.91 -16.13
N ILE A 248 -7.68 20.02 -16.21
CA ILE A 248 -8.56 18.87 -16.43
C ILE A 248 -8.31 18.24 -17.79
N LEU A 249 -8.22 19.04 -18.86
CA LEU A 249 -8.02 18.51 -20.20
C LEU A 249 -6.69 17.75 -20.33
N THR A 250 -5.64 18.22 -19.66
CA THR A 250 -4.28 17.68 -19.85
C THR A 250 -3.85 16.67 -18.78
N LYS A 251 -4.36 16.81 -17.55
CA LYS A 251 -3.87 16.04 -16.40
C LYS A 251 -4.93 15.21 -15.68
N SER A 252 -6.22 15.33 -16.00
CA SER A 252 -7.22 14.46 -15.36
C SER A 252 -7.00 12.99 -15.71
N PHE A 253 -7.41 12.11 -14.80
CA PHE A 253 -7.56 10.70 -15.06
C PHE A 253 -9.01 10.41 -15.44
N PRO A 254 -9.34 10.14 -16.73
CA PRO A 254 -10.73 9.93 -17.14
C PRO A 254 -11.41 8.78 -16.39
N ALA A 255 -10.65 7.74 -16.04
CA ALA A 255 -11.16 6.62 -15.26
C ALA A 255 -11.56 7.03 -13.82
N ALA A 256 -10.83 7.97 -13.22
CA ALA A 256 -11.14 8.49 -11.89
C ALA A 256 -12.41 9.35 -11.92
N ILE A 257 -12.57 10.21 -12.93
CA ILE A 257 -13.80 11.00 -13.13
C ILE A 257 -15.00 10.08 -13.39
N ARG A 258 -14.84 9.03 -14.19
CA ARG A 258 -15.88 8.00 -14.36
C ARG A 258 -16.22 7.33 -13.04
N ARG A 259 -15.23 7.03 -12.19
CA ARG A 259 -15.48 6.43 -10.89
C ARG A 259 -16.34 7.30 -9.98
N VAL A 260 -16.07 8.60 -9.91
CA VAL A 260 -16.91 9.54 -9.15
C VAL A 260 -18.36 9.48 -9.64
N ARG A 261 -18.56 9.49 -10.97
CA ARG A 261 -19.90 9.38 -11.58
C ARG A 261 -20.58 8.05 -11.33
N GLU A 262 -19.84 6.94 -11.33
CA GLU A 262 -20.34 5.60 -10.98
C GLU A 262 -20.88 5.59 -9.53
N HIS A 263 -20.13 6.13 -8.57
CA HIS A 263 -20.61 6.24 -7.18
C HIS A 263 -21.88 7.09 -7.09
N ARG A 264 -21.90 8.26 -7.74
CA ARG A 264 -23.07 9.14 -7.76
C ARG A 264 -24.30 8.46 -8.38
N ALA A 265 -24.11 7.71 -9.47
CA ALA A 265 -25.19 6.97 -10.13
C ALA A 265 -25.75 5.83 -9.27
N LEU A 266 -24.94 5.27 -8.36
CA LEU A 266 -25.34 4.25 -7.39
C LEU A 266 -26.00 4.84 -6.13
N GLY A 267 -26.13 6.17 -6.04
CA GLY A 267 -26.73 6.86 -4.90
C GLY A 267 -25.76 7.16 -3.75
N HIS A 268 -24.47 6.90 -3.93
CA HIS A 268 -23.47 7.22 -2.92
C HIS A 268 -23.23 8.73 -2.88
N ARG A 269 -23.19 9.31 -1.69
CA ARG A 269 -22.76 10.71 -1.52
C ARG A 269 -21.30 10.83 -1.94
N THR A 270 -20.96 11.82 -2.75
CA THR A 270 -19.59 12.03 -3.23
C THR A 270 -18.92 13.18 -2.49
N LEU A 271 -17.80 12.90 -1.83
CA LEU A 271 -17.04 13.85 -1.03
C LEU A 271 -15.60 13.96 -1.54
N LEU A 272 -15.12 15.18 -1.79
CA LEU A 272 -13.71 15.45 -2.05
C LEU A 272 -13.05 15.99 -0.78
N ILE A 273 -11.99 15.34 -0.29
CA ILE A 273 -11.16 15.86 0.80
C ILE A 273 -9.75 16.11 0.24
N THR A 274 -9.29 17.36 0.28
CA THR A 274 -8.03 17.73 -0.37
C THR A 274 -7.25 18.82 0.33
N GLY A 275 -5.92 18.69 0.29
CA GLY A 275 -5.03 19.74 0.79
C GLY A 275 -4.94 20.95 -0.14
N ALA A 276 -5.48 20.86 -1.36
CA ALA A 276 -5.53 21.96 -2.32
C ALA A 276 -6.43 23.11 -1.83
N LEU A 277 -6.16 24.31 -2.34
CA LEU A 277 -6.92 25.51 -1.99
C LEU A 277 -8.32 25.50 -2.60
N ASP A 278 -9.30 26.03 -1.88
CA ASP A 278 -10.71 26.14 -2.26
C ASP A 278 -10.91 26.73 -3.66
N PHE A 279 -10.26 27.84 -4.00
CA PHE A 279 -10.35 28.44 -5.34
C PHE A 279 -9.79 27.52 -6.45
N VAL A 280 -8.82 26.65 -6.16
CA VAL A 280 -8.27 25.67 -7.12
C VAL A 280 -9.27 24.56 -7.41
N VAL A 281 -10.07 24.18 -6.41
CA VAL A 281 -10.98 23.03 -6.49
C VAL A 281 -12.43 23.43 -6.71
N LYS A 282 -12.78 24.72 -6.56
CA LYS A 282 -14.10 25.28 -6.84
C LYS A 282 -14.70 24.80 -8.17
N PRO A 283 -13.94 24.70 -9.28
CA PRO A 283 -14.51 24.21 -10.54
C PRO A 283 -14.85 22.70 -10.55
N LEU A 284 -14.41 21.91 -9.55
CA LEU A 284 -14.80 20.51 -9.37
C LEU A 284 -16.16 20.36 -8.68
N GLN A 285 -16.76 21.43 -8.16
CA GLN A 285 -18.07 21.38 -7.49
C GLN A 285 -19.14 20.60 -8.27
N PRO A 286 -19.28 20.69 -9.60
CA PRO A 286 -20.29 19.91 -10.32
C PRO A 286 -20.10 18.39 -10.26
N LEU A 287 -18.90 17.90 -9.90
CA LEU A 287 -18.61 16.46 -9.82
C LEU A 287 -18.90 15.88 -8.43
N PHE A 288 -18.85 16.70 -7.39
CA PHE A 288 -18.97 16.26 -6.00
C PHE A 288 -20.20 16.87 -5.34
N ASP A 289 -20.76 16.17 -4.36
CA ASP A 289 -21.83 16.73 -3.55
C ASP A 289 -21.26 17.65 -2.46
N ASP A 290 -20.08 17.32 -1.94
CA ASP A 290 -19.36 18.13 -0.95
C ASP A 290 -17.86 18.18 -1.26
N ILE A 291 -17.23 19.31 -0.92
CA ILE A 291 -15.79 19.52 -1.03
C ILE A 291 -15.27 20.11 0.28
N ILE A 292 -14.31 19.42 0.90
CA ILE A 292 -13.56 19.90 2.05
C ILE A 292 -12.13 20.15 1.61
N SER A 293 -11.76 21.43 1.54
CA SER A 293 -10.48 21.90 1.03
C SER A 293 -9.77 22.82 2.01
N ALA A 294 -8.53 23.16 1.69
CA ALA A 294 -7.79 24.14 2.44
C ALA A 294 -8.24 25.57 2.03
N THR A 295 -8.26 26.50 2.99
CA THR A 295 -8.71 27.90 2.74
C THR A 295 -7.71 28.87 3.34
N LEU A 296 -7.43 29.95 2.62
CA LEU A 296 -6.61 31.06 3.10
C LEU A 296 -7.46 32.15 3.75
N SER A 297 -6.90 32.80 4.76
CA SER A 297 -7.42 34.04 5.30
C SER A 297 -7.17 35.18 4.32
N HIS A 298 -8.06 36.17 4.32
CA HIS A 298 -7.97 37.36 3.48
C HIS A 298 -8.07 38.62 4.34
N ASP A 299 -7.46 39.70 3.85
CA ASP A 299 -7.58 41.05 4.41
C ASP A 299 -7.92 42.00 3.25
N GLY A 300 -9.07 42.67 3.35
CA GLY A 300 -9.64 43.42 2.22
C GLY A 300 -9.82 42.54 0.97
N ASN A 301 -9.13 42.90 -0.12
CA ASN A 301 -9.23 42.23 -1.42
C ASN A 301 -7.99 41.38 -1.76
N THR A 302 -7.15 41.06 -0.76
CA THR A 302 -5.95 40.23 -0.94
C THR A 302 -5.87 39.10 0.07
N TYR A 303 -5.15 38.04 -0.27
CA TYR A 303 -4.87 36.95 0.66
C TYR A 303 -3.75 37.33 1.64
N THR A 304 -3.86 36.89 2.90
CA THR A 304 -2.80 37.10 3.91
C THR A 304 -1.68 36.05 3.82
N GLY A 305 -1.91 34.97 3.07
CA GLY A 305 -1.01 33.80 3.01
C GLY A 305 -1.07 32.90 4.25
N GLN A 306 -1.92 33.23 5.23
CA GLN A 306 -2.19 32.38 6.39
C GLN A 306 -3.39 31.48 6.14
N MET A 307 -3.38 30.26 6.68
CA MET A 307 -4.50 29.34 6.57
C MET A 307 -5.62 29.75 7.54
N LYS A 308 -6.87 29.73 7.09
CA LYS A 308 -8.04 29.99 7.94
C LYS A 308 -8.26 28.88 8.98
N GLN A 309 -7.90 27.66 8.60
CA GLN A 309 -8.01 26.45 9.42
C GLN A 309 -6.86 25.50 9.11
N VAL A 310 -6.68 24.47 9.94
CA VAL A 310 -5.70 23.40 9.65
C VAL A 310 -6.09 22.72 8.34
N PRO A 311 -5.19 22.62 7.34
CA PRO A 311 -5.51 21.98 6.06
C PRO A 311 -5.86 20.50 6.28
N PRO A 312 -6.85 19.95 5.54
CA PRO A 312 -7.25 18.55 5.67
C PRO A 312 -6.23 17.65 4.96
N ILE A 313 -5.17 17.30 5.67
CA ILE A 313 -4.07 16.44 5.21
C ILE A 313 -3.57 15.50 6.32
N GLY A 314 -3.02 14.36 5.92
CA GLY A 314 -2.52 13.39 6.89
C GLY A 314 -3.63 12.91 7.83
N GLU A 315 -3.31 12.84 9.12
CA GLU A 315 -4.23 12.45 10.19
C GLU A 315 -5.50 13.31 10.26
N THR A 316 -5.41 14.59 9.89
CA THR A 316 -6.57 15.50 9.97
C THR A 316 -7.68 15.11 8.98
N ARG A 317 -7.36 14.44 7.86
CA ARG A 317 -8.38 13.95 6.93
C ARG A 317 -9.29 12.92 7.56
N ALA A 318 -8.74 12.02 8.39
CA ALA A 318 -9.54 11.03 9.10
C ALA A 318 -10.47 11.70 10.11
N ALA A 319 -9.99 12.70 10.84
CA ALA A 319 -10.82 13.45 11.79
C ALA A 319 -11.94 14.23 11.09
N VAL A 320 -11.62 14.91 9.98
CA VAL A 320 -12.59 15.62 9.14
C VAL A 320 -13.63 14.67 8.56
N LEU A 321 -13.21 13.51 8.06
CA LEU A 321 -14.11 12.50 7.52
C LEU A 321 -15.06 11.94 8.60
N ARG A 322 -14.55 11.60 9.79
CA ARG A 322 -15.38 11.14 10.91
C ARG A 322 -16.42 12.18 11.31
N ARG A 323 -15.99 13.43 11.47
CA ARG A 323 -16.89 14.53 11.79
C ARG A 323 -17.98 14.72 10.70
N PHE A 324 -17.59 14.72 9.43
CA PHE A 324 -18.55 14.83 8.32
C PHE A 324 -19.55 13.66 8.34
N ALA A 325 -19.08 12.44 8.59
CA ALA A 325 -19.94 11.27 8.67
C ALA A 325 -20.91 11.35 9.86
N GLU A 326 -20.46 11.78 11.04
CA GLU A 326 -21.29 11.99 12.23
C GLU A 326 -22.36 13.06 12.00
N GLU A 327 -21.98 14.23 11.46
CA GLU A 327 -22.90 15.34 11.19
C GLU A 327 -24.00 14.98 10.16
N ASN A 328 -23.72 14.03 9.26
CA ASN A 328 -24.63 13.63 8.20
C ASN A 328 -25.21 12.21 8.37
N ASN A 329 -24.95 11.56 9.51
CA ASN A 329 -25.39 10.18 9.82
C ASN A 329 -24.95 9.12 8.78
N TYR A 330 -23.70 9.20 8.29
CA TYR A 330 -23.11 8.16 7.46
C TYR A 330 -22.33 7.14 8.30
N ASP A 331 -22.48 5.86 7.99
CA ASP A 331 -21.65 4.79 8.54
C ASP A 331 -20.36 4.64 7.73
N LEU A 332 -19.22 4.91 8.35
CA LEU A 332 -17.91 4.76 7.72
C LEU A 332 -17.59 3.29 7.38
N SER A 333 -18.20 2.32 8.05
CA SER A 333 -18.09 0.90 7.66
C SER A 333 -18.67 0.65 6.27
N GLU A 334 -19.65 1.45 5.84
CA GLU A 334 -20.24 1.43 4.51
C GLU A 334 -19.69 2.55 3.59
N ALA A 335 -18.57 3.18 3.95
CA ALA A 335 -17.90 4.20 3.15
C ALA A 335 -16.72 3.63 2.34
N VAL A 336 -16.41 4.33 1.25
CA VAL A 336 -15.28 4.05 0.35
C VAL A 336 -14.34 5.25 0.35
N ALA A 337 -13.03 5.02 0.42
CA ALA A 337 -12.04 6.10 0.32
C ALA A 337 -10.97 5.79 -0.74
N TYR A 338 -10.64 6.78 -1.56
CA TYR A 338 -9.66 6.70 -2.64
C TYR A 338 -8.48 7.64 -2.35
N ALA A 339 -7.27 7.10 -2.30
CA ALA A 339 -6.05 7.90 -2.13
C ALA A 339 -4.80 7.22 -2.70
N ASP A 340 -3.76 8.00 -2.95
CA ASP A 340 -2.49 7.59 -3.57
C ASP A 340 -1.31 7.53 -2.60
N SER A 341 -1.36 8.29 -1.49
CA SER A 341 -0.24 8.47 -0.59
C SER A 341 -0.40 7.71 0.74
N ALA A 342 0.73 7.29 1.31
CA ALA A 342 0.75 6.74 2.66
C ALA A 342 0.37 7.78 3.73
N SER A 343 0.43 9.08 3.41
CA SER A 343 -0.07 10.13 4.31
C SER A 343 -1.59 10.04 4.54
N ASP A 344 -2.33 9.45 3.60
CA ASP A 344 -3.78 9.24 3.69
C ASP A 344 -4.16 7.94 4.40
N LEU A 345 -3.18 7.19 4.92
CA LEU A 345 -3.41 5.92 5.60
C LEU A 345 -4.45 6.03 6.72
N PRO A 346 -4.46 7.06 7.59
CA PRO A 346 -5.48 7.19 8.63
C PRO A 346 -6.91 7.33 8.07
N MET A 347 -7.08 7.97 6.90
CA MET A 347 -8.38 8.10 6.24
C MET A 347 -8.81 6.78 5.60
N LEU A 348 -7.88 6.08 4.95
CA LEU A 348 -8.12 4.76 4.36
C LEU A 348 -8.47 3.72 5.43
N GLU A 349 -7.84 3.79 6.60
CA GLU A 349 -8.14 2.89 7.73
C GLU A 349 -9.47 3.20 8.43
N ALA A 350 -10.00 4.42 8.27
CA ALA A 350 -11.25 4.83 8.90
C ALA A 350 -12.50 4.29 8.18
N VAL A 351 -12.36 3.82 6.94
CA VAL A 351 -13.49 3.35 6.11
C VAL A 351 -13.49 1.83 5.94
N GLY A 352 -14.65 1.24 5.65
CA GLY A 352 -14.76 -0.19 5.37
C GLY A 352 -14.12 -0.62 4.04
N PHE A 353 -14.08 0.29 3.05
CA PHE A 353 -13.66 -0.05 1.68
C PHE A 353 -12.57 0.89 1.15
N PRO A 354 -11.32 0.75 1.62
CA PRO A 354 -10.20 1.54 1.12
C PRO A 354 -9.75 1.11 -0.27
N VAL A 355 -9.41 2.10 -1.09
CA VAL A 355 -8.90 1.92 -2.45
C VAL A 355 -7.62 2.73 -2.65
N ALA A 356 -6.53 2.03 -2.92
CA ALA A 356 -5.25 2.64 -3.27
C ALA A 356 -5.22 2.96 -4.76
N VAL A 357 -5.15 4.23 -5.12
CA VAL A 357 -5.16 4.72 -6.50
C VAL A 357 -3.78 5.23 -6.89
N ASN A 358 -3.19 4.69 -7.96
CA ASN A 358 -1.84 5.06 -8.40
C ASN A 358 -0.82 5.14 -7.23
N PRO A 359 -0.80 4.15 -6.31
CA PRO A 359 -0.20 4.33 -5.00
C PRO A 359 1.31 4.59 -5.06
N GLU A 360 1.80 5.33 -4.07
CA GLU A 360 3.23 5.38 -3.73
C GLU A 360 3.71 4.01 -3.22
N PRO A 361 5.02 3.70 -3.29
CA PRO A 361 5.57 2.40 -2.88
C PRO A 361 5.10 1.93 -1.50
N LYS A 362 5.14 2.81 -0.51
CA LYS A 362 4.70 2.50 0.86
C LYS A 362 3.22 2.12 0.93
N LEU A 363 2.36 2.86 0.23
CA LEU A 363 0.92 2.56 0.20
C LEU A 363 0.65 1.27 -0.60
N ALA A 364 1.39 1.04 -1.68
CA ALA A 364 1.28 -0.19 -2.47
C ALA A 364 1.61 -1.44 -1.64
N ALA A 365 2.70 -1.42 -0.88
CA ALA A 365 3.07 -2.51 0.04
C ALA A 365 2.01 -2.74 1.12
N LEU A 366 1.47 -1.67 1.72
CA LEU A 366 0.37 -1.75 2.69
C LEU A 366 -0.91 -2.34 2.08
N ALA A 367 -1.31 -1.85 0.90
CA ALA A 367 -2.49 -2.30 0.19
C ALA A 367 -2.38 -3.78 -0.20
N ASN A 368 -1.21 -4.26 -0.64
CA ASN A 368 -0.97 -5.68 -0.92
C ASN A 368 -1.13 -6.53 0.34
N ARG A 369 -0.46 -6.16 1.44
CA ARG A 369 -0.50 -6.91 2.70
C ARG A 369 -1.90 -6.97 3.30
N ARG A 370 -2.66 -5.88 3.22
CA ARG A 370 -4.05 -5.80 3.74
C ARG A 370 -5.09 -6.26 2.73
N GLY A 371 -4.68 -6.56 1.50
CA GLY A 371 -5.55 -7.03 0.45
C GLY A 371 -6.56 -5.99 -0.06
N TRP A 372 -6.22 -4.70 0.04
CA TRP A 372 -7.04 -3.59 -0.45
C TRP A 372 -7.12 -3.58 -1.98
N LEU A 373 -8.15 -2.91 -2.51
CA LEU A 373 -8.25 -2.72 -3.95
C LEU A 373 -7.16 -1.73 -4.39
N ILE A 374 -6.38 -2.12 -5.40
CA ILE A 374 -5.43 -1.23 -6.06
C ILE A 374 -5.95 -0.91 -7.46
N GLU A 375 -6.06 0.37 -7.77
CA GLU A 375 -6.43 0.86 -9.09
C GLU A 375 -5.34 1.73 -9.70
N ASN A 376 -5.14 1.60 -11.01
CA ASN A 376 -4.16 2.37 -11.75
C ASN A 376 -4.88 3.17 -12.83
N PHE A 377 -5.14 4.44 -12.56
CA PHE A 377 -5.77 5.35 -13.50
C PHE A 377 -4.71 6.08 -14.30
N ARG A 378 -4.84 6.05 -15.64
CA ARG A 378 -3.88 6.68 -16.55
C ARG A 378 -4.43 7.99 -17.11
N PRO A 379 -3.56 8.97 -17.40
CA PRO A 379 -3.94 10.14 -18.19
C PRO A 379 -4.38 9.72 -19.59
N VAL A 380 -5.06 10.62 -20.31
CA VAL A 380 -5.38 10.41 -21.73
C VAL A 380 -4.09 10.24 -22.53
N ALA A 381 -4.03 9.21 -23.37
CA ALA A 381 -2.90 9.00 -24.26
C ALA A 381 -2.81 10.16 -25.28
N GLY A 382 -1.62 10.74 -25.45
CA GLY A 382 -1.39 11.84 -26.38
C GLY A 382 -1.70 13.25 -25.85
N SER A 383 -2.06 13.40 -24.58
CA SER A 383 -2.19 14.73 -23.98
C SER A 383 -0.86 15.49 -24.00
N PRO A 384 -0.85 16.80 -24.31
CA PRO A 384 0.38 17.59 -24.36
C PRO A 384 1.03 17.64 -22.97
N SER A 385 2.20 17.03 -22.83
CA SER A 385 3.00 17.12 -21.60
C SER A 385 3.73 18.46 -21.58
N LYS A 386 3.09 19.52 -21.06
CA LYS A 386 3.82 20.73 -20.69
C LYS A 386 4.80 20.33 -19.57
N LEU A 387 6.10 20.26 -19.89
CA LEU A 387 7.19 19.92 -18.95
C LEU A 387 7.19 20.83 -17.70
N LEU A 388 6.71 22.06 -17.84
CA LEU A 388 6.58 23.01 -16.75
C LEU A 388 5.11 23.42 -16.58
N PRO A 389 4.58 23.45 -15.33
CA PRO A 389 3.21 23.84 -15.01
C PRO A 389 3.05 25.36 -15.08
N LEU A 390 3.19 25.89 -16.29
CA LEU A 390 3.24 27.32 -16.56
C LEU A 390 1.89 27.83 -17.06
N GLY A 391 1.45 28.98 -16.53
CA GLY A 391 0.25 29.68 -16.96
C GLY A 391 0.26 29.97 -18.46
N SER A 392 -0.85 29.65 -19.15
CA SER A 392 -1.12 30.19 -20.47
C SER A 392 -1.29 31.70 -20.38
N ARG A 393 -0.81 32.42 -21.39
CA ARG A 393 -0.97 33.87 -21.41
C ARG A 393 -2.39 34.20 -21.86
N VAL A 394 -3.00 35.17 -21.19
CA VAL A 394 -4.13 35.91 -21.75
C VAL A 394 -3.67 36.44 -23.11
N ARG A 395 -4.27 35.96 -24.21
CA ARG A 395 -4.11 36.59 -25.52
C ARG A 395 -4.72 37.98 -25.38
N ARG A 396 -3.88 39.01 -25.36
CA ARG A 396 -4.33 40.40 -25.48
C ARG A 396 -4.91 40.62 -26.87
#